data_AF-A0A7K5IRP1-F1
#
_entry.id   AF-A0A7K5IRP1-F1
#
_cell.length_a   1.000
_cell.length_b   1.000
_cell.length_c   1.000
_cell.angle_alpha   90.00
_cell.angle_beta   90.00
_cell.angle_gamma   90.00
#
_symmetry.space_group_name_H-M   'P 1'
#
loop_
_entity.id
_entity.type
_entity.pdbx_description
1 polymer ?
#
loop_
_entity_poly.entity_id
_entity_poly.type
_entity_poly.pdbx_seq_one_letter_code
_entity_poly.pdbx_strand_id
1 'polypeptide(L)'
;MPEIPLTRVVSVTSADPRHPAENLLRPDDGGRWRGAAAGEKQLSVVLEVLLPSAALMSPSESRSGSEPRRVRIFGPDSLVKGPAQHTWDRLRLVLSQPYCQTRPYGLAFVRVFSAPKEEE
;
A
#
# COMPACT_ATOMS: atom_id res chain seq x y z
N MET A 1 5.02 1.46 20.02
CA MET A 1 5.39 0.83 18.73
C MET A 1 6.18 1.83 17.91
N PRO A 2 7.50 1.68 17.76
CA PRO A 2 8.29 2.55 16.87
C PRO A 2 7.91 2.34 15.40
N GLU A 3 7.97 3.42 14.62
CA GLU A 3 7.83 3.38 13.17
C GLU A 3 9.09 2.77 12.53
N ILE A 4 8.90 1.90 11.54
CA ILE A 4 9.96 1.28 10.76
C ILE A 4 10.16 2.12 9.48
N PRO A 5 11.32 2.78 9.30
CA PRO A 5 11.55 3.62 8.13
C PRO A 5 11.74 2.77 6.87
N LEU A 6 11.05 3.13 5.79
CA LEU A 6 11.27 2.56 4.46
C LEU A 6 12.48 3.24 3.82
N THR A 7 13.51 2.47 3.45
CA THR A 7 14.81 3.02 3.04
C THR A 7 14.96 3.17 1.54
N ARG A 8 14.36 2.27 0.73
CA ARG A 8 14.45 2.31 -0.73
C ARG A 8 13.31 1.53 -1.40
N VAL A 9 13.01 1.90 -2.64
CA VAL A 9 12.19 1.09 -3.55
C VAL A 9 13.09 0.02 -4.17
N VAL A 10 12.74 -1.26 -3.99
CA VAL A 10 13.53 -2.39 -4.52
C VAL A 10 13.07 -2.78 -5.93
N SER A 11 11.77 -2.75 -6.17
CA SER A 11 11.18 -3.01 -7.49
C SER A 11 9.81 -2.34 -7.58
N VAL A 12 9.44 -1.95 -8.79
CA VAL A 12 8.13 -1.37 -9.09
C VAL A 12 7.63 -1.92 -10.41
N THR A 13 6.37 -2.36 -10.45
CA THR A 13 5.75 -2.91 -11.66
C THR A 13 5.20 -1.82 -12.57
N SER A 14 4.76 -0.69 -12.00
CA SER A 14 4.26 0.48 -12.73
C SER A 14 4.36 1.74 -11.86
N ALA A 15 4.83 2.84 -12.45
CA ALA A 15 4.94 4.13 -11.78
C ALA A 15 4.84 5.30 -12.78
N ASP A 16 4.02 6.31 -12.47
CA ASP A 16 4.01 7.61 -13.17
C ASP A 16 5.29 8.38 -12.81
N PRO A 17 6.07 8.90 -13.80
CA PRO A 17 7.27 9.69 -13.54
C PRO A 17 7.06 10.92 -12.65
N ARG A 18 5.85 11.49 -12.62
CA ARG A 18 5.49 12.63 -11.74
C ARG A 18 5.00 12.19 -10.36
N HIS A 19 4.62 10.92 -10.23
CA HIS A 19 4.14 10.31 -9.00
C HIS A 19 4.83 8.96 -8.75
N PRO A 20 6.17 8.97 -8.61
CA PRO A 20 6.97 7.75 -8.54
C PRO A 20 6.79 7.03 -7.18
N ALA A 21 7.21 5.76 -7.10
CA ALA A 21 7.05 4.94 -5.90
C ALA A 21 7.91 5.43 -4.73
N GLU A 22 9.02 6.10 -5.02
CA GLU A 22 9.96 6.69 -4.07
C GLU A 22 9.31 7.73 -3.16
N ASN A 23 8.19 8.32 -3.59
CA ASN A 23 7.39 9.22 -2.75
C ASN A 23 6.91 8.53 -1.46
N LEU A 24 6.75 7.21 -1.47
CA LEU A 24 6.33 6.46 -0.28
C LEU A 24 7.42 6.36 0.79
N LEU A 25 8.68 6.67 0.47
CA LEU A 25 9.77 6.73 1.44
C LEU A 25 9.68 7.98 2.33
N ARG A 26 8.90 8.98 1.91
CA ARG A 26 8.74 10.27 2.58
C ARG A 26 7.25 10.61 2.74
N PRO A 27 6.54 9.94 3.66
CA PRO A 27 5.09 10.05 3.77
C PRO A 27 4.61 11.46 4.14
N ASP A 28 5.47 12.30 4.70
CA ASP A 28 5.13 13.66 5.17
C ASP A 28 5.30 14.74 4.09
N ASP A 29 5.98 14.43 2.98
CA ASP A 29 6.27 15.39 1.90
C ASP A 29 5.05 15.64 0.98
N GLY A 30 3.92 14.97 1.24
CA GLY A 30 2.70 15.07 0.42
C GLY A 30 2.83 14.42 -0.97
N GLY A 31 3.92 13.69 -1.22
CA GLY A 31 4.12 12.85 -2.39
C GLY A 31 3.09 11.71 -2.45
N ARG A 32 2.95 11.09 -3.62
CA ARG A 32 2.08 9.91 -3.82
C ARG A 32 2.65 9.01 -4.90
N TRP A 33 2.36 7.73 -4.82
CA TRP A 33 2.63 6.77 -5.88
C TRP A 33 1.39 6.58 -6.75
N ARG A 34 1.54 6.53 -8.08
CA ARG A 34 0.48 6.17 -9.04
C ARG A 34 1.02 5.26 -10.14
N GLY A 35 0.16 4.42 -10.72
CA GLY A 35 0.47 3.67 -11.95
C GLY A 35 0.74 4.59 -13.14
N ALA A 36 1.51 4.11 -14.12
CA ALA A 36 1.97 4.86 -15.29
C ALA A 36 0.84 5.22 -16.25
N ALA A 37 -0.15 4.34 -16.44
CA ALA A 37 -1.26 4.54 -17.35
C ALA A 37 -2.64 4.29 -16.70
N ALA A 38 -3.66 4.94 -17.24
CA ALA A 38 -5.05 4.59 -16.95
C ALA A 38 -5.38 3.21 -17.53
N GLY A 39 -6.17 2.42 -16.80
CA GLY A 39 -6.65 1.11 -17.27
C GLY A 39 -5.76 -0.07 -16.94
N GLU A 40 -4.67 0.14 -16.20
CA GLU A 40 -3.88 -0.93 -15.60
C GLU A 40 -4.74 -1.71 -14.60
N LYS A 41 -5.10 -2.95 -14.94
CA LYS A 41 -6.05 -3.74 -14.14
C LYS A 41 -5.42 -4.37 -12.91
N GLN A 42 -4.22 -4.94 -13.06
CA GLN A 42 -3.37 -5.49 -11.99
C GLN A 42 -2.13 -6.20 -12.61
N LEU A 43 -0.96 -6.13 -11.96
CA LEU A 43 0.15 -7.08 -12.15
C LEU A 43 0.85 -7.34 -10.78
N SER A 44 0.92 -8.60 -10.36
CA SER A 44 1.41 -9.01 -9.03
C SER A 44 2.14 -10.35 -9.07
N VAL A 45 3.03 -10.60 -8.10
CA VAL A 45 3.49 -11.95 -7.72
C VAL A 45 3.48 -12.02 -6.19
N VAL A 46 2.89 -13.08 -5.65
CA VAL A 46 2.57 -13.18 -4.22
C VAL A 46 3.45 -14.25 -3.61
N LEU A 47 4.30 -13.83 -2.68
CA LEU A 47 4.87 -14.69 -1.64
C LEU A 47 4.07 -14.43 -0.36
N GLU A 48 4.29 -15.22 0.69
CA GLU A 48 3.54 -15.25 1.96
C GLU A 48 2.81 -13.95 2.37
N VAL A 49 1.48 -14.03 2.58
CA VAL A 49 0.59 -12.87 2.72
C VAL A 49 0.52 -12.40 4.17
N LEU A 50 1.06 -11.21 4.46
CA LEU A 50 0.98 -10.58 5.78
C LEU A 50 -0.40 -9.98 6.09
N LEU A 51 -0.98 -9.27 5.11
CA LEU A 51 -2.28 -8.61 5.23
C LEU A 51 -3.16 -9.03 4.05
N PRO A 52 -4.36 -9.61 4.28
CA PRO A 52 -5.31 -9.90 3.21
C PRO A 52 -5.71 -8.63 2.45
N SER A 53 -6.17 -8.79 1.21
CA SER A 53 -6.61 -7.64 0.40
C SER A 53 -7.71 -6.85 1.12
N ALA A 54 -7.43 -5.57 1.34
CA ALA A 54 -8.30 -4.68 2.08
C ALA A 54 -8.85 -3.58 1.17
N ALA A 55 -10.18 -3.46 1.09
CA ALA A 55 -10.80 -2.41 0.28
C ALA A 55 -10.57 -1.03 0.90
N LEU A 56 -10.06 -0.09 0.10
CA LEU A 56 -10.01 1.34 0.45
C LEU A 56 -11.19 2.12 -0.14
N MET A 57 -11.80 1.60 -1.21
CA MET A 57 -12.97 2.18 -1.87
C MET A 57 -13.99 1.08 -2.18
N SER A 58 -15.28 1.43 -2.14
CA SER A 58 -16.35 0.60 -2.69
C SER A 58 -16.38 0.69 -4.23
N PRO A 59 -17.08 -0.23 -4.92
CA PRO A 59 -17.25 -0.13 -6.37
C PRO A 59 -17.94 1.17 -6.82
N SER A 60 -18.92 1.66 -6.05
CA SER A 60 -19.63 2.90 -6.36
C SER A 60 -18.73 4.12 -6.20
N GLU A 61 -17.97 4.20 -5.10
CA GLU A 61 -16.96 5.25 -4.86
C GLU A 61 -15.89 5.27 -5.95
N SER A 62 -15.45 4.09 -6.38
CA SER A 62 -14.44 3.97 -7.45
C SER A 62 -14.95 4.51 -8.79
N ARG A 63 -16.20 4.20 -9.15
CA ARG A 63 -16.82 4.69 -10.39
C ARG A 63 -17.05 6.20 -10.38
N SER A 64 -17.60 6.74 -9.29
CA SER A 64 -17.85 8.19 -9.16
C SER A 64 -16.56 8.98 -8.94
N GLY A 65 -15.54 8.37 -8.35
CA GLY A 65 -14.33 9.06 -7.87
C GLY A 65 -14.53 9.82 -6.56
N SER A 66 -15.54 9.47 -5.77
CA SER A 66 -15.75 10.03 -4.44
C SER A 66 -14.81 9.39 -3.41
N GLU A 67 -14.37 10.17 -2.42
CA GLU A 67 -13.47 9.73 -1.31
C GLU A 67 -12.18 8.98 -1.71
N PRO A 68 -11.33 9.52 -2.59
CA PRO A 68 -10.11 8.82 -3.05
C PRO A 68 -8.98 8.75 -2.00
N ARG A 69 -9.17 9.26 -0.78
CA ARG A 69 -8.12 9.46 0.24
C ARG A 69 -8.42 8.78 1.59
N ARG A 70 -9.17 7.68 1.57
CA ARG A 70 -9.44 6.91 2.79
C ARG A 70 -8.15 6.31 3.35
N VAL A 71 -7.92 6.53 4.65
CA VAL A 71 -6.81 5.92 5.40
C VAL A 71 -7.34 4.74 6.21
N ARG A 72 -6.59 3.63 6.24
CA ARG A 72 -6.88 2.47 7.08
C ARG A 72 -5.65 2.10 7.88
N ILE A 73 -5.88 1.72 9.14
CA ILE A 73 -4.85 1.20 10.05
C ILE A 73 -5.17 -0.26 10.29
N PHE A 74 -4.14 -1.11 10.21
CA PHE A 74 -4.26 -2.56 10.41
C PHE A 74 -3.45 -2.91 11.65
N GLY A 75 -4.15 -3.27 12.73
CA GLY A 75 -3.53 -3.78 13.94
C GLY A 75 -3.16 -5.27 13.81
N PRO A 76 -2.52 -5.85 14.84
CA PRO A 76 -2.11 -7.26 14.85
C PRO A 76 -3.24 -8.24 14.49
N ASP A 77 -4.47 -7.96 14.93
CA ASP A 77 -5.64 -8.80 14.66
C ASP A 77 -6.08 -8.82 13.19
N SER A 78 -5.64 -7.84 12.40
CA SER A 78 -5.88 -7.80 10.95
C SER A 78 -4.82 -8.56 10.15
N LEU A 79 -3.70 -8.95 10.79
CA LEU A 79 -2.58 -9.62 10.15
C LEU A 79 -2.73 -11.14 10.24
N VAL A 80 -2.17 -11.84 9.25
CA VAL A 80 -2.11 -13.30 9.29
C VAL A 80 -1.09 -13.74 10.35
N LYS A 81 -1.51 -14.58 11.31
CA LYS A 81 -0.73 -14.92 12.51
C LYS A 81 0.66 -15.48 12.22
N GLY A 82 0.80 -16.44 11.30
CA GLY A 82 2.10 -17.03 10.96
C GLY A 82 3.09 -16.00 10.41
N PRO A 83 2.78 -15.33 9.29
CA PRO A 83 3.65 -14.31 8.71
C PRO A 83 3.98 -13.17 9.69
N ALA A 84 3.01 -12.74 10.50
CA ALA A 84 3.19 -11.64 11.46
C ALA A 84 4.17 -11.97 12.60
N GLN A 85 4.47 -13.25 12.86
CA GLN A 85 5.44 -13.68 13.88
C GLN A 85 6.88 -13.67 13.37
N HIS A 86 7.09 -13.56 12.06
CA HIS A 86 8.42 -13.52 11.46
C HIS A 86 8.95 -12.09 11.33
N THR A 87 10.27 -11.98 11.20
CA THR A 87 10.92 -10.72 10.85
C THR A 87 11.06 -10.61 9.33
N TRP A 88 10.80 -9.41 8.80
CA TRP A 88 10.82 -9.14 7.36
C TRP A 88 11.65 -7.90 7.09
N ASP A 89 12.42 -7.90 6.01
CA ASP A 89 13.21 -6.76 5.52
C ASP A 89 12.61 -6.13 4.26
N ARG A 90 11.55 -6.73 3.70
CA ARG A 90 10.90 -6.28 2.46
C ARG A 90 9.39 -6.25 2.61
N LEU A 91 8.81 -5.14 2.17
CA LEU A 91 7.36 -4.97 2.04
C LEU A 91 6.99 -4.91 0.57
N ARG A 92 6.03 -5.75 0.17
CA ARG A 92 5.40 -5.66 -1.15
C ARG A 92 4.00 -5.09 -1.02
N LEU A 93 3.73 -4.00 -1.72
CA LEU A 93 2.38 -3.43 -1.85
C LEU A 93 1.78 -3.77 -3.21
N VAL A 94 0.54 -4.26 -3.20
CA VAL A 94 -0.23 -4.59 -4.40
C VAL A 94 -1.53 -3.81 -4.37
N LEU A 95 -1.76 -3.00 -5.40
CA LEU A 95 -2.95 -2.15 -5.53
C LEU A 95 -3.76 -2.55 -6.76
N SER A 96 -5.07 -2.61 -6.60
CA SER A 96 -6.02 -2.98 -7.67
C SER A 96 -7.15 -1.97 -7.77
N GLN A 97 -7.49 -1.53 -8.97
CA GLN A 97 -8.66 -0.68 -9.23
C GLN A 97 -9.45 -1.18 -10.45
N PRO A 98 -10.25 -2.25 -10.30
CA PRO A 98 -10.97 -2.85 -11.42
C PRO A 98 -12.17 -2.01 -11.89
N TYR A 99 -12.68 -1.12 -11.05
CA TYR A 99 -13.94 -0.40 -11.26
C TYR A 99 -13.78 0.98 -11.91
N CYS A 100 -12.54 1.49 -12.02
CA CYS A 100 -12.24 2.74 -12.70
C CYS A 100 -10.98 2.61 -13.55
N GLN A 101 -11.16 2.44 -14.85
CA GLN A 101 -10.06 2.26 -15.83
C GLN A 101 -9.67 3.57 -16.52
N THR A 102 -10.38 4.67 -16.26
CA THR A 102 -10.17 5.95 -16.94
C THR A 102 -9.19 6.87 -16.21
N ARG A 103 -8.79 6.53 -14.97
CA ARG A 103 -7.94 7.35 -14.12
C ARG A 103 -6.82 6.53 -13.50
N PRO A 104 -5.61 7.09 -13.37
CA PRO A 104 -4.53 6.44 -12.63
C PRO A 104 -4.87 6.42 -11.13
N TYR A 105 -4.46 5.36 -10.45
CA TYR A 105 -4.68 5.16 -9.02
C TYR A 105 -3.36 4.77 -8.33
N GLY A 106 -3.37 4.84 -7.00
CA GLY A 106 -2.23 4.45 -6.19
C GLY A 106 -2.43 4.83 -4.71
N LEU A 107 -1.34 4.98 -3.97
CA LEU A 107 -1.35 5.32 -2.55
C LEU A 107 -0.75 6.70 -2.30
N ALA A 108 -1.28 7.40 -1.30
CA ALA A 108 -0.67 8.61 -0.78
C ALA A 108 0.56 8.28 0.07
N PHE A 109 0.40 7.40 1.05
CA PHE A 109 1.48 6.97 1.93
C PHE A 109 1.25 5.55 2.43
N VAL A 110 2.29 4.97 3.02
CA VAL A 110 2.26 3.75 3.83
C VAL A 110 3.17 3.99 5.04
N ARG A 111 2.75 3.52 6.21
CA ARG A 111 3.60 3.51 7.41
C ARG A 111 3.57 2.12 8.02
N VAL A 112 4.73 1.66 8.46
CA VAL A 112 4.91 0.35 9.08
C VAL A 112 5.40 0.58 10.50
N PHE A 113 4.82 -0.13 11.45
CA PHE A 113 5.19 -0.02 12.86
C PHE A 113 5.67 -1.38 13.34
N SER A 114 6.70 -1.42 14.18
CA SER A 114 7.12 -2.67 14.80
C SER A 114 6.06 -3.16 15.79
N ALA A 115 6.10 -4.46 16.09
CA ALA A 115 5.33 -5.02 17.18
C ALA A 115 5.50 -4.19 18.48
N PRO A 116 4.46 -4.08 19.31
CA PRO A 116 4.62 -3.53 20.65
C PRO A 116 5.64 -4.39 21.39
N LYS A 117 6.56 -3.75 22.13
CA LYS A 117 7.36 -4.49 23.09
C LYS A 117 6.39 -5.03 24.13
N GLU A 118 6.40 -6.33 24.39
CA GLU A 118 5.79 -6.84 25.62
C GLU A 118 6.56 -6.18 26.76
N GLU A 119 5.88 -5.38 27.57
CA GLU A 119 6.42 -4.94 28.86
C GLU A 119 6.51 -6.21 29.72
N GLU A 120 7.73 -6.56 30.12
CA GLU A 120 8.00 -7.60 31.13
C GLU A 120 7.60 -7.10 32.52
#